data_AF-A0A8E2JHD8-F1
#
_entry.id   AF-A0A8E2JHD8-F1
#
_cell.length_a   1.000
_cell.length_b   1.000
_cell.length_c   1.000
_cell.angle_alpha   90.00
_cell.angle_beta   90.00
_cell.angle_gamma   90.00
#
_symmetry.space_group_name_H-M   'P 1'
#
loop_
_entity.id
_entity.type
_entity.pdbx_description
1 polymer ?
#
loop_
_entity_poly.entity_id
_entity_poly.type
_entity_poly.pdbx_seq_one_letter_code
_entity_poly.pdbx_strand_id
1 'polypeptide(L)'
;MGQASSTASPSPDPESISVPKAVACPRTTLTSEHSDWYRPAPPENYPLNICPTCFEGLIAPTPYASRFQESRTKPEGELTRCIFWNYWVRLGWARILQTRAQSLEMLYKAANVVVRDGDCTRSEPAERQWWSVKDPDSGKLLTTFTACSWCVYSADAVLPHLKGVFVRVGDGVSRGTCDLGAGTEGVRDLLVGLIVAEAVAERTGLPDMRHFANHVNEITARKERAINEAQAKPGQGSIESTAPQPQQLKPSAVQPNTLNLTASSLPQCQKGETVTGPCHFIPSFSCFTVCPRCYVETIAPFLASSRIASQFITTPQRLQGGFFCHAFSTRMRNICKDAFQTDDFTAFKQKALQREAKRKEVVSKLEALKTTYQLQMQQKDFYMQSAGLEQMQHAAVMASSGSRLDGQGPIFVNANTRNEIHWQRSNDLMNQSNQAFIQAQLALQQITLITRDWETNWE
;
A
#
# COMPACT_ATOMS: atom_id res chain seq x y z
N MET A 1 47.13 -32.22 28.70
CA MET A 1 46.06 -31.99 29.70
C MET A 1 45.79 -30.50 29.76
N GLY A 2 44.52 -30.08 29.65
CA GLY A 2 44.09 -28.69 29.76
C GLY A 2 43.17 -28.25 28.62
N GLN A 3 41.90 -28.66 28.69
CA GLN A 3 40.80 -28.14 27.87
C GLN A 3 40.24 -26.83 28.46
N ALA A 4 39.54 -26.10 27.59
CA ALA A 4 38.46 -25.13 27.85
C ALA A 4 38.91 -23.70 28.29
N SER A 5 38.24 -22.60 27.94
CA SER A 5 36.84 -22.43 27.54
C SER A 5 36.68 -21.17 26.68
N SER A 6 35.88 -21.29 25.60
CA SER A 6 35.25 -20.15 24.93
C SER A 6 34.21 -19.53 25.85
N THR A 7 34.38 -18.27 26.21
CA THR A 7 33.35 -17.48 26.89
C THR A 7 32.35 -16.98 25.85
N ALA A 8 31.21 -17.66 25.74
CA ALA A 8 30.03 -17.15 25.08
C ALA A 8 29.51 -15.94 25.87
N SER A 9 29.33 -14.81 25.19
CA SER A 9 28.64 -13.63 25.73
C SER A 9 27.17 -13.98 26.05
N PRO A 10 26.58 -13.39 27.10
CA PRO A 10 25.22 -13.73 27.52
C PRO A 10 24.19 -13.20 26.50
N SER A 11 23.23 -14.07 26.20
CA SER A 11 22.02 -13.82 25.40
C SER A 11 21.19 -12.68 26.00
N PRO A 12 20.56 -11.80 25.20
CA PRO A 12 19.56 -10.88 25.73
C PRO A 12 18.24 -11.63 26.01
N ASP A 13 17.67 -11.38 27.19
CA ASP A 13 16.40 -11.96 27.64
C ASP A 13 15.21 -11.52 26.77
N PRO A 14 14.24 -12.41 26.50
CA PRO A 14 13.03 -12.11 25.73
C PRO A 14 12.06 -11.14 26.42
N GLU A 15 12.29 -10.79 27.69
CA GLU A 15 11.45 -9.85 28.47
C GLU A 15 11.83 -8.36 28.31
N SER A 16 12.93 -8.03 27.62
CA SER A 16 13.35 -6.63 27.46
C SER A 16 12.75 -5.93 26.22
N ILE A 17 11.58 -6.37 25.73
CA ILE A 17 10.85 -5.70 24.65
C ILE A 17 10.21 -4.42 25.21
N SER A 18 11.02 -3.39 25.47
CA SER A 18 10.49 -2.05 25.72
C SER A 18 10.11 -1.44 24.37
N VAL A 19 8.85 -1.63 23.96
CA VAL A 19 8.25 -0.79 22.91
C VAL A 19 8.46 0.67 23.35
N PRO A 20 9.11 1.53 22.55
CA PRO A 20 9.32 2.92 22.91
C PRO A 20 8.00 3.54 23.38
N LYS A 21 8.04 4.29 24.49
CA LYS A 21 6.87 4.94 25.10
C LYS A 21 5.99 5.52 23.99
N ALA A 22 4.75 5.05 23.90
CA ALA A 22 3.88 5.35 22.77
C ALA A 22 3.57 6.85 22.70
N VAL A 23 4.36 7.58 21.91
CA VAL A 23 4.06 8.97 21.63
C VAL A 23 2.90 9.00 20.63
N ALA A 24 1.76 9.54 21.07
CA ALA A 24 0.65 9.83 20.18
C ALA A 24 1.11 10.89 19.18
N CYS A 25 0.97 10.59 17.88
CA CYS A 25 1.36 11.55 16.85
C CYS A 25 0.28 12.63 16.73
N PRO A 26 0.60 13.93 16.86
CA PRO A 26 -0.38 15.00 16.67
C PRO A 26 -0.67 15.28 15.18
N ARG A 27 0.23 14.90 14.27
CA ARG A 27 0.16 15.22 12.83
C ARG A 27 -0.25 14.01 11.98
N THR A 28 -1.37 13.39 12.33
CA THR A 28 -1.92 12.22 11.60
C THR A 28 -2.70 12.59 10.33
N THR A 29 -3.12 13.85 10.22
CA THR A 29 -3.95 14.37 9.13
C THR A 29 -3.09 15.05 8.07
N LEU A 30 -3.47 14.91 6.80
CA LEU A 30 -2.82 15.59 5.68
C LEU A 30 -3.10 17.09 5.73
N THR A 31 -2.03 17.90 5.81
CA THR A 31 -2.09 19.37 5.91
C THR A 31 -0.89 19.99 5.20
N SER A 32 -1.02 21.24 4.74
CA SER A 32 0.08 22.04 4.19
C SER A 32 0.63 23.07 5.18
N GLU A 33 0.14 23.06 6.42
CA GLU A 33 0.41 24.10 7.43
C GLU A 33 1.76 23.93 8.13
N HIS A 34 2.43 22.80 7.92
CA HIS A 34 3.67 22.45 8.59
C HIS A 34 4.84 22.42 7.62
N SER A 35 5.95 23.05 8.01
CA SER A 35 7.20 23.11 7.24
C SER A 35 8.39 22.49 7.97
N ASP A 36 8.26 22.21 9.27
CA ASP A 36 9.25 21.72 10.23
C ASP A 36 9.33 20.18 10.26
N TRP A 37 9.50 19.56 9.10
CA TRP A 37 9.57 18.10 8.97
C TRP A 37 11.00 17.58 9.10
N TYR A 38 11.15 16.37 9.65
CA TYR A 38 12.38 15.58 9.60
C TYR A 38 12.28 14.49 8.52
N ARG A 39 13.42 14.07 8.00
CA ARG A 39 13.56 12.99 7.00
C ARG A 39 14.86 12.20 7.22
N PRO A 40 14.97 10.97 6.67
CA PRO A 40 16.26 10.29 6.57
C PRO A 40 17.30 11.14 5.80
N ALA A 41 18.51 11.19 6.34
CA ALA A 41 19.66 11.89 5.77
C ALA A 41 20.23 11.10 4.57
N PRO A 42 21.18 11.67 3.81
CA PRO A 42 21.97 10.90 2.85
C PRO A 42 22.74 9.76 3.54
N PRO A 43 22.93 8.60 2.88
CA PRO A 43 22.60 8.31 1.49
C PRO A 43 21.13 7.91 1.24
N GLU A 44 20.33 7.64 2.28
CA GLU A 44 19.00 7.06 2.12
C GLU A 44 18.04 7.98 1.37
N ASN A 45 17.98 9.26 1.76
CA ASN A 45 17.15 10.30 1.12
C ASN A 45 15.68 9.90 0.85
N TYR A 46 15.10 9.01 1.65
CA TYR A 46 13.70 8.62 1.47
C TYR A 46 12.76 9.82 1.67
N PRO A 47 11.71 9.98 0.85
CA PRO A 47 10.76 11.10 0.91
C PRO A 47 9.75 10.93 2.05
N LEU A 48 10.25 10.73 3.28
CA LEU A 48 9.43 10.54 4.47
C LEU A 48 9.32 11.86 5.24
N ASN A 49 8.14 12.14 5.77
CA ASN A 49 7.87 13.31 6.60
C ASN A 49 7.65 12.88 8.05
N ILE A 50 8.52 13.29 8.97
CA ILE A 50 8.44 12.99 10.40
C ILE A 50 8.23 14.30 11.16
N CYS A 51 7.17 14.40 11.98
CA CYS A 51 6.95 15.61 12.76
C CYS A 51 7.93 15.71 13.93
N PRO A 52 8.19 16.92 14.47
CA PRO A 52 9.11 17.10 15.59
C PRO A 52 8.74 16.25 16.81
N THR A 53 7.46 16.17 17.16
CA THR A 53 6.98 15.34 18.29
C THR A 53 7.34 13.86 18.13
N CYS A 54 7.21 13.30 16.93
CA CYS A 54 7.61 11.91 16.68
C CYS A 54 9.12 11.76 16.57
N PHE A 55 9.83 12.75 16.03
CA PHE A 55 11.29 12.73 16.00
C PHE A 55 11.86 12.74 17.42
N GLU A 56 11.50 13.73 18.23
CA GLU A 56 11.94 13.88 19.63
C GLU A 56 11.53 12.68 20.49
N GLY A 57 10.33 12.16 20.27
CA GLY A 57 9.78 11.06 21.06
C GLY A 57 10.30 9.66 20.69
N LEU A 58 10.54 9.39 19.40
CA LEU A 58 10.81 8.04 18.90
C LEU A 58 12.22 7.86 18.33
N ILE A 59 12.83 8.93 17.80
CA ILE A 59 14.09 8.85 17.04
C ILE A 59 15.25 9.49 17.79
N ALA A 60 15.10 10.74 18.25
CA ALA A 60 16.14 11.51 18.92
C ALA A 60 16.79 10.79 20.13
N PRO A 61 16.05 10.01 20.95
CA PRO A 61 16.63 9.28 22.08
C PRO A 61 17.45 8.05 21.67
N THR A 62 17.54 7.74 20.38
CA THR A 62 18.15 6.51 19.85
C THR A 62 19.47 6.80 19.14
N PRO A 63 20.37 5.81 19.00
CA PRO A 63 21.61 5.97 18.22
C PRO A 63 21.41 6.33 16.74
N TYR A 64 20.18 6.23 16.23
CA TYR A 64 19.83 6.55 14.86
C TYR A 64 19.58 8.03 14.61
N ALA A 65 19.53 8.88 15.65
CA ALA A 65 19.20 10.29 15.52
C ALA A 65 20.05 11.03 14.46
N SER A 66 21.34 10.72 14.38
CA SER A 66 22.29 11.31 13.41
C SER A 66 22.02 10.93 11.95
N ARG A 67 21.17 9.92 11.70
CA ARG A 67 20.77 9.48 10.35
C ARG A 67 19.52 10.18 9.84
N PHE A 68 19.01 11.13 10.60
CA PHE A 68 17.89 11.97 10.23
C PHE A 68 18.35 13.42 10.24
N GLN A 69 17.69 14.22 9.42
CA GLN A 69 17.93 15.65 9.33
C GLN A 69 16.62 16.37 9.12
N GLU A 70 16.63 17.68 9.36
CA GLU A 70 15.55 18.55 8.91
C GLU A 70 15.38 18.45 7.39
N SER A 71 14.12 18.41 6.98
CA SER A 71 13.69 18.37 5.60
C SER A 71 13.82 19.75 4.98
N ARG A 72 13.91 19.79 3.64
CA ARG A 72 13.84 21.06 2.92
C ARG A 72 12.41 21.59 3.01
N THR A 73 12.28 22.91 2.96
CA THR A 73 10.98 23.58 2.81
C THR A 73 10.22 22.96 1.64
N LYS A 74 9.01 22.48 1.93
CA LYS A 74 8.13 21.90 0.93
C LYS A 74 7.57 22.99 0.02
N PRO A 75 7.32 22.69 -1.26
CA PRO A 75 6.51 23.53 -2.13
C PRO A 75 5.21 23.97 -1.45
N GLU A 76 4.80 25.21 -1.71
CA GLU A 76 3.58 25.79 -1.15
C GLU A 76 2.36 24.94 -1.55
N GLY A 77 1.54 24.58 -0.57
CA GLY A 77 0.34 23.76 -0.77
C GLY A 77 0.57 22.25 -0.82
N GLU A 78 1.80 21.73 -0.66
CA GLU A 78 2.04 20.29 -0.54
C GLU A 78 1.38 19.74 0.74
N LEU A 79 0.42 18.82 0.58
CA LEU A 79 -0.22 18.15 1.71
C LEU A 79 0.70 17.05 2.25
N THR A 80 1.07 17.19 3.51
CA THR A 80 1.97 16.27 4.22
C THR A 80 1.34 15.81 5.54
N ARG A 81 1.75 14.62 5.99
CA ARG A 81 1.40 14.08 7.31
C ARG A 81 2.59 13.29 7.86
N CYS A 82 2.65 13.12 9.18
CA CYS A 82 3.77 12.40 9.80
C CYS A 82 3.67 10.89 9.57
N ILE A 83 4.68 10.23 8.98
CA ILE A 83 4.68 8.78 8.67
C ILE A 83 4.32 7.88 9.86
N PHE A 84 4.60 8.31 11.10
CA PHE A 84 4.25 7.57 12.31
C PHE A 84 2.74 7.63 12.64
N TRP A 85 1.91 8.21 11.76
CA TRP A 85 0.47 7.95 11.74
C TRP A 85 0.18 6.48 11.41
N ASN A 86 1.04 5.84 10.61
CA ASN A 86 0.94 4.44 10.22
C ASN A 86 1.57 3.56 11.31
N TYR A 87 0.78 2.67 11.91
CA TYR A 87 1.27 1.78 12.97
C TYR A 87 2.19 0.66 12.45
N TRP A 88 2.12 0.28 11.17
CA TRP A 88 3.12 -0.62 10.57
C TRP A 88 4.48 0.05 10.46
N VAL A 89 4.53 1.36 10.20
CA VAL A 89 5.79 2.13 10.26
C VAL A 89 6.32 2.18 11.70
N ARG A 90 5.45 2.32 12.70
CA ARG A 90 5.84 2.21 14.12
C ARG A 90 6.40 0.83 14.46
N LEU A 91 5.78 -0.24 13.94
CA LEU A 91 6.24 -1.60 14.12
C LEU A 91 7.60 -1.82 13.44
N GLY A 92 7.77 -1.36 12.20
CA GLY A 92 9.03 -1.39 11.49
C GLY A 92 10.13 -0.63 12.22
N TRP A 93 9.80 0.52 12.83
CA TRP A 93 10.73 1.26 13.69
C TRP A 93 11.15 0.45 14.93
N ALA A 94 10.19 -0.17 15.61
CA ALA A 94 10.49 -1.04 16.74
C ALA A 94 11.39 -2.22 16.33
N ARG A 95 11.18 -2.81 15.15
CA ARG A 95 12.04 -3.86 14.60
C ARG A 95 13.45 -3.37 14.30
N ILE A 96 13.61 -2.19 13.69
CA ILE A 96 14.94 -1.58 13.45
C ILE A 96 15.72 -1.44 14.75
N LEU A 97 15.06 -0.96 15.83
CA LEU A 97 15.70 -0.83 17.13
C LEU A 97 16.05 -2.19 17.74
N GLN A 98 15.16 -3.17 17.65
CA GLN A 98 15.39 -4.53 18.18
C GLN A 98 16.56 -5.23 17.48
N THR A 99 16.60 -5.21 16.15
CA THR A 99 17.62 -5.92 15.36
C THR A 99 18.88 -5.09 15.13
N ARG A 100 18.89 -3.83 15.58
CA ARG A 100 19.95 -2.84 15.28
C ARG A 100 20.22 -2.77 13.78
N ALA A 101 19.15 -2.74 12.98
CA ALA A 101 19.24 -2.76 11.53
C ALA A 101 20.12 -1.62 11.00
N GLN A 102 21.00 -1.93 10.05
CA GLN A 102 21.88 -0.93 9.42
C GLN A 102 21.15 -0.10 8.34
N SER A 103 20.00 -0.56 7.87
CA SER A 103 19.21 0.09 6.83
C SER A 103 17.87 0.60 7.38
N LEU A 104 17.47 1.79 6.94
CA LEU A 104 16.15 2.37 7.22
C LEU A 104 15.10 2.01 6.15
N GLU A 105 15.46 1.16 5.17
CA GLU A 105 14.59 0.78 4.04
C GLU A 105 13.25 0.19 4.51
N MET A 106 13.23 -0.51 5.65
CA MET A 106 11.99 -1.05 6.24
C MET A 106 10.94 0.03 6.51
N LEU A 107 11.34 1.24 6.94
CA LEU A 107 10.42 2.35 7.13
C LEU A 107 9.82 2.81 5.80
N TYR A 108 10.66 2.89 4.76
CA TYR A 108 10.23 3.29 3.43
C TYR A 108 9.28 2.27 2.81
N LYS A 109 9.61 0.97 2.90
CA LYS A 109 8.77 -0.13 2.43
C LYS A 109 7.40 -0.12 3.11
N ALA A 110 7.36 -0.01 4.43
CA ALA A 110 6.11 0.05 5.20
C ALA A 110 5.27 1.30 4.90
N ALA A 111 5.92 2.44 4.63
CA ALA A 111 5.23 3.69 4.32
C ALA A 111 4.63 3.73 2.90
N ASN A 112 5.16 2.91 1.97
CA ASN A 112 4.80 2.94 0.55
C ASN A 112 4.13 1.64 0.08
N VAL A 113 3.46 0.92 0.98
CA VAL A 113 2.62 -0.22 0.61
C VAL A 113 1.41 0.30 -0.17
N VAL A 114 1.29 -0.16 -1.42
CA VAL A 114 0.16 0.13 -2.31
C VAL A 114 -0.53 -1.18 -2.65
N VAL A 115 -1.85 -1.24 -2.42
CA VAL A 115 -2.68 -2.41 -2.72
C VAL A 115 -3.90 -1.99 -3.53
N ARG A 116 -4.43 -2.93 -4.33
CA ARG A 116 -5.59 -2.65 -5.22
C ARG A 116 -6.84 -2.22 -4.47
N ASP A 117 -7.05 -2.74 -3.26
CA ASP A 117 -8.27 -2.49 -2.48
C ASP A 117 -8.16 -1.25 -1.57
N GLY A 118 -7.06 -0.49 -1.66
CA GLY A 118 -6.77 0.68 -0.84
C GLY A 118 -6.38 0.37 0.61
N ASP A 119 -6.20 1.43 1.41
CA ASP A 119 -5.82 1.37 2.83
C ASP A 119 -6.78 0.51 3.66
N CYS A 120 -6.29 -0.01 4.79
CA CYS A 120 -7.08 -0.82 5.71
C CYS A 120 -8.29 -0.04 6.27
N THR A 121 -9.49 -0.65 6.19
CA THR A 121 -10.73 -0.11 6.77
C THR A 121 -10.85 -0.34 8.27
N ARG A 122 -9.86 -0.98 8.91
CA ARG A 122 -9.84 -1.26 10.34
C ARG A 122 -11.03 -2.14 10.75
N SER A 123 -11.80 -1.70 11.75
CA SER A 123 -13.03 -2.32 12.22
C SER A 123 -14.23 -2.07 11.30
N GLU A 124 -14.14 -1.19 10.30
CA GLU A 124 -15.24 -0.93 9.38
C GLU A 124 -15.39 -2.06 8.36
N PRO A 125 -16.58 -2.65 8.21
CA PRO A 125 -16.83 -3.72 7.25
C PRO A 125 -16.59 -3.26 5.81
N ALA A 126 -15.88 -4.07 5.03
CA ALA A 126 -15.57 -3.82 3.63
C ALA A 126 -15.72 -5.09 2.79
N GLU A 127 -15.96 -4.92 1.49
CA GLU A 127 -15.89 -6.01 0.52
C GLU A 127 -14.49 -6.09 -0.06
N ARG A 128 -13.69 -7.06 0.38
CA ARG A 128 -12.31 -7.27 -0.06
C ARG A 128 -11.96 -8.74 -0.17
N GLN A 129 -10.83 -9.05 -0.81
CA GLN A 129 -10.18 -10.33 -0.58
C GLN A 129 -9.67 -10.36 0.87
N TRP A 130 -9.83 -11.50 1.53
CA TRP A 130 -9.32 -11.71 2.90
C TRP A 130 -8.20 -12.72 2.93
N TRP A 131 -7.35 -12.57 3.93
CA TRP A 131 -6.26 -13.47 4.25
C TRP A 131 -6.39 -13.95 5.69
N SER A 132 -5.89 -15.14 5.96
CA SER A 132 -5.79 -15.73 7.28
C SER A 132 -4.49 -16.53 7.39
N VAL A 133 -4.26 -17.16 8.53
CA VAL A 133 -3.08 -17.98 8.82
C VAL A 133 -3.56 -19.39 9.12
N LYS A 134 -2.74 -20.39 8.79
CA LYS A 134 -2.97 -21.77 9.22
C LYS A 134 -2.49 -21.96 10.65
N ASP A 135 -3.35 -22.54 11.47
CA ASP A 135 -2.99 -23.04 12.79
C ASP A 135 -1.87 -24.09 12.66
N PRO A 136 -0.71 -23.91 13.31
CA PRO A 136 0.44 -24.81 13.11
C PRO A 136 0.21 -26.23 13.60
N ASP A 137 -0.62 -26.43 14.62
CA ASP A 137 -0.84 -27.74 15.25
C ASP A 137 -1.85 -28.57 14.45
N SER A 138 -2.92 -27.93 13.96
CA SER A 138 -3.99 -28.59 13.21
C SER A 138 -3.87 -28.48 11.69
N GLY A 139 -3.05 -27.55 11.18
CA GLY A 139 -2.92 -27.22 9.77
C GLY A 139 -4.15 -26.54 9.15
N LYS A 140 -5.21 -26.31 9.94
CA LYS A 140 -6.46 -25.71 9.49
C LYS A 140 -6.36 -24.19 9.44
N LEU A 141 -7.14 -23.57 8.56
CA LEU A 141 -7.22 -22.12 8.48
C LEU A 141 -7.92 -21.55 9.72
N LEU A 142 -7.40 -20.49 10.30
CA LEU A 142 -8.06 -19.74 11.37
C LEU A 142 -9.21 -18.91 10.80
N THR A 143 -10.39 -19.52 10.65
CA THR A 143 -11.54 -18.91 9.98
C THR A 143 -12.16 -17.72 10.73
N THR A 144 -11.85 -17.56 12.01
CA THR A 144 -12.31 -16.44 12.85
C THR A 144 -11.39 -15.21 12.78
N PHE A 145 -10.29 -15.32 12.04
CA PHE A 145 -9.34 -14.24 11.80
C PHE A 145 -9.34 -13.85 10.32
N THR A 146 -9.46 -12.56 10.05
CA THR A 146 -9.35 -12.01 8.70
C THR A 146 -8.46 -10.76 8.67
N ALA A 147 -7.49 -10.75 7.76
CA ALA A 147 -6.65 -9.61 7.45
C ALA A 147 -6.89 -9.14 6.02
N CYS A 148 -6.92 -7.82 5.80
CA CYS A 148 -7.01 -7.25 4.46
C CYS A 148 -5.64 -7.24 3.76
N SER A 149 -5.65 -7.08 2.44
CA SER A 149 -4.45 -6.98 1.61
C SER A 149 -3.44 -5.99 2.19
N TRP A 150 -3.85 -4.75 2.47
CA TRP A 150 -2.94 -3.71 2.98
C TRP A 150 -2.17 -4.12 4.24
N CYS A 151 -2.84 -4.76 5.22
CA CYS A 151 -2.18 -5.23 6.44
C CYS A 151 -1.22 -6.40 6.17
N VAL A 152 -1.58 -7.33 5.27
CA VAL A 152 -0.70 -8.45 4.90
C VAL A 152 0.57 -7.95 4.21
N TYR A 153 0.43 -7.08 3.19
CA TYR A 153 1.60 -6.53 2.50
C TYR A 153 2.44 -5.62 3.41
N SER A 154 1.83 -4.95 4.38
CA SER A 154 2.55 -4.18 5.39
C SER A 154 3.29 -5.07 6.39
N ALA A 155 2.69 -6.21 6.78
CA ALA A 155 3.37 -7.21 7.58
C ALA A 155 4.57 -7.79 6.83
N ASP A 156 4.41 -8.20 5.57
CA ASP A 156 5.50 -8.70 4.72
C ASP A 156 6.66 -7.69 4.58
N ALA A 157 6.35 -6.39 4.59
CA ALA A 157 7.35 -5.33 4.48
C ALA A 157 8.20 -5.16 5.75
N VAL A 158 7.66 -5.47 6.94
CA VAL A 158 8.33 -5.26 8.23
C VAL A 158 8.73 -6.56 8.95
N LEU A 159 8.20 -7.70 8.49
CA LEU A 159 8.43 -9.05 9.00
C LEU A 159 8.79 -9.98 7.82
N PRO A 160 9.98 -9.80 7.21
CA PRO A 160 10.34 -10.48 5.97
C PRO A 160 10.40 -12.01 6.09
N HIS A 161 10.65 -12.57 7.27
CA HIS A 161 10.71 -14.03 7.46
C HIS A 161 9.32 -14.67 7.60
N LEU A 162 8.28 -13.86 7.80
CA LEU A 162 6.89 -14.32 7.77
C LEU A 162 6.25 -14.23 6.37
N LYS A 163 7.00 -13.82 5.35
CA LYS A 163 6.46 -13.68 3.99
C LYS A 163 5.85 -14.98 3.50
N GLY A 164 4.58 -14.93 3.10
CA GLY A 164 3.83 -16.08 2.60
C GLY A 164 3.14 -16.93 3.67
N VAL A 165 3.26 -16.58 4.95
CA VAL A 165 2.49 -17.22 6.04
C VAL A 165 0.99 -16.91 5.93
N PHE A 166 0.64 -15.70 5.48
CA PHE A 166 -0.74 -15.32 5.21
C PHE A 166 -1.25 -15.95 3.91
N VAL A 167 -2.34 -16.70 4.01
CA VAL A 167 -2.99 -17.40 2.88
C VAL A 167 -4.38 -16.84 2.63
N ARG A 168 -4.85 -16.88 1.38
CA ARG A 168 -6.17 -16.35 1.00
C ARG A 168 -7.31 -17.15 1.61
N VAL A 169 -8.33 -16.44 2.10
CA VAL A 169 -9.62 -17.00 2.53
C VAL A 169 -10.53 -17.10 1.30
N GLY A 170 -10.35 -18.17 0.52
CA GLY A 170 -11.09 -18.40 -0.73
C GLY A 170 -10.64 -17.53 -1.91
N ASP A 171 -11.26 -17.76 -3.07
CA ASP A 171 -10.83 -17.20 -4.37
C ASP A 171 -11.52 -15.87 -4.74
N GLY A 172 -12.34 -15.32 -3.84
CA GLY A 172 -13.21 -14.18 -4.13
C GLY A 172 -13.19 -13.08 -3.06
N VAL A 173 -13.89 -12.00 -3.38
CA VAL A 173 -14.17 -10.90 -2.47
C VAL A 173 -15.34 -11.28 -1.57
N SER A 174 -15.23 -11.02 -0.27
CA SER A 174 -16.33 -11.17 0.67
C SER A 174 -16.40 -9.98 1.64
N ARG A 175 -17.53 -9.82 2.34
CA ARG A 175 -17.71 -8.77 3.33
C ARG A 175 -17.10 -9.18 4.66
N GLY A 176 -16.23 -8.35 5.23
CA GLY A 176 -15.56 -8.65 6.50
C GLY A 176 -14.86 -7.42 7.10
N THR A 177 -14.15 -7.62 8.21
CA THR A 177 -13.35 -6.59 8.90
C THR A 177 -11.90 -7.04 9.00
N CYS A 178 -10.96 -6.11 9.18
CA CYS A 178 -9.54 -6.46 9.31
C CYS A 178 -9.13 -6.51 10.78
N ASP A 179 -8.86 -7.69 11.32
CA ASP A 179 -8.45 -7.88 12.72
C ASP A 179 -7.06 -7.30 13.01
N LEU A 180 -6.22 -7.16 11.98
CA LEU A 180 -4.93 -6.48 12.11
C LEU A 180 -5.04 -4.95 12.07
N GLY A 181 -6.21 -4.37 11.78
CA GLY A 181 -6.35 -2.94 11.55
C GLY A 181 -6.17 -2.07 12.80
N ALA A 182 -5.74 -0.82 12.61
CA ALA A 182 -5.54 0.09 13.74
C ALA A 182 -6.84 0.29 14.55
N GLY A 183 -6.78 0.03 15.86
CA GLY A 183 -7.91 0.21 16.78
C GLY A 183 -8.87 -0.97 16.86
N THR A 184 -8.61 -2.09 16.17
CA THR A 184 -9.37 -3.32 16.40
C THR A 184 -9.01 -3.96 17.75
N GLU A 185 -9.99 -4.64 18.35
CA GLU A 185 -9.81 -5.35 19.61
C GLU A 185 -8.70 -6.41 19.50
N GLY A 186 -7.78 -6.42 20.46
CA GLY A 186 -6.71 -7.42 20.51
C GLY A 186 -5.59 -7.24 19.47
N VAL A 187 -5.62 -6.18 18.65
CA VAL A 187 -4.59 -5.95 17.61
C VAL A 187 -3.18 -5.91 18.18
N ARG A 188 -3.00 -5.35 19.37
CA ARG A 188 -1.69 -5.30 20.03
C ARG A 188 -1.12 -6.70 20.28
N ASP A 189 -1.95 -7.60 20.80
CA ASP A 189 -1.56 -8.97 21.13
C ASP A 189 -1.26 -9.76 19.85
N LEU A 190 -2.05 -9.55 18.80
CA LEU A 190 -1.79 -10.11 17.47
C LEU A 190 -0.45 -9.62 16.90
N LEU A 191 -0.15 -8.33 16.97
CA LEU A 191 1.13 -7.79 16.51
C LEU A 191 2.32 -8.32 17.32
N VAL A 192 2.17 -8.50 18.64
CA VAL A 192 3.19 -9.16 19.48
C VAL A 192 3.41 -10.59 19.00
N GLY A 193 2.34 -11.35 18.75
CA GLY A 193 2.43 -12.70 18.19
C GLY A 193 3.19 -12.76 16.87
N LEU A 194 2.98 -11.78 15.98
CA LEU A 194 3.73 -11.67 14.73
C LEU A 194 5.23 -11.37 14.95
N ILE A 195 5.58 -10.48 15.89
CA ILE A 195 6.99 -10.20 16.22
C ILE A 195 7.69 -11.44 16.78
N VAL A 196 7.00 -12.17 17.67
CA VAL A 196 7.54 -13.42 18.25
C VAL A 196 7.78 -14.45 17.14
N ALA A 197 6.81 -14.65 16.24
CA ALA A 197 6.93 -15.57 15.13
C ALA A 197 8.09 -15.18 14.19
N GLU A 198 8.26 -13.90 13.87
CA GLU A 198 9.36 -13.38 13.06
C GLU A 198 10.72 -13.67 13.72
N ALA A 199 10.86 -13.42 15.03
CA ALA A 199 12.10 -13.66 15.76
C ALA A 199 12.44 -15.16 15.89
N VAL A 200 11.44 -16.05 15.88
CA VAL A 200 11.66 -17.50 15.77
C VAL A 200 12.13 -17.84 14.36
N ALA A 201 11.41 -17.36 13.33
CA ALA A 201 11.75 -17.61 11.94
C ALA A 201 13.17 -17.14 11.57
N GLU A 202 13.58 -15.98 12.08
CA GLU A 202 14.93 -15.43 11.89
C GLU A 202 16.02 -16.34 12.46
N ARG A 203 15.75 -17.07 13.56
CA ARG A 203 16.72 -17.98 14.21
C ARG A 203 16.70 -19.40 13.63
N THR A 204 15.53 -19.90 13.26
CA THR A 204 15.33 -21.31 12.89
C THR A 204 15.14 -21.52 11.38
N GLY A 205 14.87 -20.46 10.63
CA GLY A 205 14.44 -20.52 9.23
C GLY A 205 12.98 -20.93 9.04
N LEU A 206 12.24 -21.24 10.11
CA LEU A 206 10.85 -21.70 10.06
C LEU A 206 9.96 -20.86 11.00
N PRO A 207 8.90 -20.22 10.47
CA PRO A 207 8.00 -19.42 11.29
C PRO A 207 7.14 -20.30 12.22
N ASP A 208 7.03 -19.87 13.48
CA ASP A 208 6.15 -20.49 14.47
C ASP A 208 4.99 -19.56 14.80
N MET A 209 3.81 -19.88 14.28
CA MET A 209 2.60 -19.07 14.43
C MET A 209 1.74 -19.46 15.63
N ARG A 210 2.18 -20.38 16.51
CA ARG A 210 1.35 -20.87 17.63
C ARG A 210 0.97 -19.76 18.59
N HIS A 211 1.92 -18.88 18.92
CA HIS A 211 1.64 -17.73 19.79
C HIS A 211 0.61 -16.77 19.17
N PHE A 212 0.66 -16.57 17.85
CA PHE A 212 -0.33 -15.77 17.13
C PHE A 212 -1.71 -16.45 17.12
N ALA A 213 -1.77 -17.75 16.81
CA ALA A 213 -2.99 -18.54 16.79
C ALA A 213 -3.68 -18.56 18.16
N ASN A 214 -2.91 -18.70 19.25
CA ASN A 214 -3.44 -18.63 20.62
C ASN A 214 -4.14 -17.29 20.90
N HIS A 215 -3.55 -16.16 20.49
CA HIS A 215 -4.21 -14.86 20.64
C HIS A 215 -5.48 -14.73 19.81
N VAL A 216 -5.50 -15.25 18.57
CA VAL A 216 -6.74 -15.30 17.75
C VAL A 216 -7.84 -16.08 18.48
N ASN A 217 -7.51 -17.25 19.02
CA ASN A 217 -8.45 -18.10 19.74
C ASN A 217 -8.94 -17.43 21.04
N GLU A 218 -8.05 -16.77 21.78
CA GLU A 218 -8.43 -16.02 22.98
C GLU A 218 -9.38 -14.85 22.68
N ILE A 219 -9.10 -14.06 21.64
CA ILE A 219 -9.95 -12.96 21.21
C ILE A 219 -11.33 -13.50 20.79
N THR A 220 -11.35 -14.60 20.03
CA THR A 220 -12.59 -15.27 19.61
C THR A 220 -13.41 -15.71 20.84
N ALA A 221 -12.78 -16.41 21.78
CA ALA A 221 -13.44 -16.88 23.00
C ALA A 221 -13.95 -15.73 23.88
N ARG A 222 -13.25 -14.58 23.94
CA ARG A 222 -13.73 -13.38 24.64
C ARG A 222 -14.99 -12.81 23.98
N LYS A 223 -15.02 -12.73 22.64
CA LYS A 223 -16.19 -12.26 21.88
C LYS A 223 -17.40 -13.18 22.08
N GLU A 224 -17.20 -14.49 22.04
CA GLU A 224 -18.27 -15.48 22.28
C GLU A 224 -18.82 -15.39 23.70
N ARG A 225 -17.96 -15.26 24.72
CA ARG A 225 -18.41 -15.04 26.11
C ARG A 225 -19.25 -13.77 26.25
N ALA A 226 -18.82 -12.66 25.65
CA ALA A 226 -19.56 -11.41 25.69
C ALA A 226 -20.95 -11.51 25.02
N ILE A 227 -21.06 -12.25 23.91
CA ILE A 227 -22.35 -12.52 23.25
C ILE A 227 -23.25 -13.36 24.15
N ASN A 228 -22.73 -14.45 24.74
CA ASN A 228 -23.49 -15.32 25.61
C ASN A 228 -23.96 -14.60 26.88
N GLU A 229 -23.13 -13.74 27.47
CA GLU A 229 -23.49 -12.90 28.63
C GLU A 229 -24.56 -11.85 28.29
N ALA A 230 -24.50 -11.25 27.10
CA ALA A 230 -25.52 -10.32 26.62
C ALA A 230 -26.87 -11.01 26.39
N GLN A 231 -26.86 -12.27 25.93
CA GLN A 231 -28.06 -13.09 25.73
C GLN A 231 -28.61 -13.68 27.03
N ALA A 232 -27.79 -13.84 28.06
CA ALA A 232 -28.16 -14.44 29.34
C ALA A 232 -28.85 -13.47 30.33
N LYS A 233 -29.13 -12.21 29.98
CA LYS A 233 -29.91 -11.27 30.82
C LYS A 233 -31.42 -11.32 30.47
N PRO A 234 -32.30 -11.86 31.34
CA PRO A 234 -33.75 -11.72 31.20
C PRO A 234 -34.24 -10.37 31.74
N GLY A 235 -35.24 -9.76 31.10
CA GLY A 235 -35.56 -8.33 31.19
C GLY A 235 -36.38 -7.78 32.37
N GLN A 236 -36.57 -6.46 32.33
CA GLN A 236 -37.65 -5.65 32.88
C GLN A 236 -37.86 -4.50 31.85
N GLY A 237 -39.05 -4.14 31.37
CA GLY A 237 -40.40 -4.59 31.62
C GLY A 237 -41.32 -4.18 30.45
N SER A 238 -42.46 -4.84 30.41
CA SER A 238 -43.59 -4.73 29.50
C SER A 238 -44.30 -3.37 29.57
N ILE A 239 -44.71 -2.81 28.43
CA ILE A 239 -46.01 -2.13 28.28
C ILE A 239 -46.66 -2.56 26.96
N GLU A 240 -47.82 -3.20 27.15
CA GLU A 240 -48.98 -3.51 26.31
C GLU A 240 -48.93 -3.42 24.77
N SER A 241 -49.22 -4.58 24.19
CA SER A 241 -49.65 -4.83 22.83
C SER A 241 -51.14 -4.56 22.68
N THR A 242 -51.52 -3.68 21.76
CA THR A 242 -52.81 -3.78 21.06
C THR A 242 -52.53 -3.78 19.56
N ALA A 243 -52.69 -4.95 18.92
CA ALA A 243 -52.70 -5.05 17.46
C ALA A 243 -54.06 -4.58 16.92
N PRO A 244 -54.10 -4.02 15.70
CA PRO A 244 -54.65 -4.87 14.65
C PRO A 244 -53.89 -4.80 13.31
N GLN A 245 -53.83 -6.00 12.72
CA GLN A 245 -53.71 -6.49 11.34
C GLN A 245 -53.45 -5.56 10.11
N PRO A 246 -52.93 -6.15 9.01
CA PRO A 246 -52.15 -5.47 7.98
C PRO A 246 -53.00 -4.90 6.83
N GLN A 247 -52.71 -3.67 6.42
CA GLN A 247 -53.20 -3.10 5.16
C GLN A 247 -52.09 -2.43 4.34
N GLN A 248 -51.88 -3.04 3.17
CA GLN A 248 -51.42 -2.55 1.88
C GLN A 248 -50.74 -1.17 1.76
N LEU A 249 -49.58 -1.20 1.10
CA LEU A 249 -48.84 -0.05 0.59
C LEU A 249 -49.72 0.86 -0.29
N LYS A 250 -49.70 2.17 0.05
CA LYS A 250 -49.71 3.26 -0.93
C LYS A 250 -48.70 4.34 -0.52
N PRO A 251 -47.99 4.95 -1.48
CA PRO A 251 -46.91 5.89 -1.22
C PRO A 251 -47.48 7.26 -0.84
N SER A 252 -47.02 7.82 0.28
CA SER A 252 -47.22 9.23 0.58
C SER A 252 -45.88 9.93 0.74
N ALA A 253 -45.80 11.04 0.01
CA ALA A 253 -44.65 11.90 -0.15
C ALA A 253 -44.15 12.45 1.19
N VAL A 254 -42.83 12.39 1.38
CA VAL A 254 -42.13 13.25 2.31
C VAL A 254 -41.18 14.11 1.47
N GLN A 255 -41.35 15.42 1.61
CA GLN A 255 -40.67 16.49 0.90
C GLN A 255 -39.15 16.49 1.15
N PRO A 256 -38.37 17.10 0.25
CA PRO A 256 -36.90 17.04 0.28
C PRO A 256 -36.34 17.91 1.41
N ASN A 257 -35.80 17.29 2.45
CA ASN A 257 -34.89 17.98 3.35
C ASN A 257 -33.63 18.36 2.55
N THR A 258 -33.50 19.65 2.29
CA THR A 258 -32.28 20.27 1.76
C THR A 258 -31.19 20.14 2.82
N LEU A 259 -30.45 19.05 2.78
CA LEU A 259 -29.23 18.87 3.56
C LEU A 259 -28.19 19.88 3.05
N ASN A 260 -28.07 21.01 3.74
CA ASN A 260 -26.90 21.88 3.66
C ASN A 260 -25.68 21.14 4.23
N LEU A 261 -25.15 20.20 3.46
CA LEU A 261 -23.81 19.65 3.66
C LEU A 261 -22.81 20.73 3.25
N THR A 262 -22.16 21.35 4.23
CA THR A 262 -21.00 22.21 3.96
C THR A 262 -19.88 21.37 3.37
N ALA A 263 -19.16 21.88 2.35
CA ALA A 263 -18.09 21.15 1.66
C ALA A 263 -17.00 20.58 2.59
N SER A 264 -16.89 21.10 3.82
CA SER A 264 -16.00 20.65 4.89
C SER A 264 -16.32 19.27 5.46
N SER A 265 -17.57 18.81 5.41
CA SER A 265 -17.98 17.48 5.92
C SER A 265 -17.97 16.38 4.85
N LEU A 266 -17.66 16.73 3.60
CA LEU A 266 -17.61 15.79 2.49
C LEU A 266 -16.18 15.24 2.29
N PRO A 267 -16.03 13.94 1.97
CA PRO A 267 -14.73 13.35 1.65
C PRO A 267 -13.98 14.16 0.59
N GLN A 268 -12.66 14.28 0.74
CA GLN A 268 -11.82 14.93 -0.26
C GLN A 268 -11.90 14.17 -1.59
N CYS A 269 -11.88 14.92 -2.69
CA CYS A 269 -11.85 14.36 -4.04
C CYS A 269 -10.57 13.54 -4.22
N GLN A 270 -10.70 12.25 -4.57
CA GLN A 270 -9.59 11.32 -4.82
C GLN A 270 -9.02 11.47 -6.23
N LYS A 271 -8.77 12.72 -6.65
CA LYS A 271 -8.22 13.16 -7.95
C LYS A 271 -7.48 12.06 -8.73
N GLY A 272 -7.75 11.90 -10.02
CA GLY A 272 -6.95 11.00 -10.86
C GLY A 272 -7.26 9.51 -10.73
N GLU A 273 -8.02 9.09 -9.72
CA GLU A 273 -8.39 7.68 -9.51
C GLU A 273 -9.87 7.39 -9.80
N THR A 274 -10.14 6.15 -10.21
CA THR A 274 -11.51 5.63 -10.27
C THR A 274 -11.93 5.24 -8.86
N VAL A 275 -12.96 5.90 -8.34
CA VAL A 275 -13.48 5.67 -6.99
C VAL A 275 -14.82 4.96 -7.00
N THR A 276 -15.05 4.12 -5.99
CA THR A 276 -16.36 3.52 -5.72
C THR A 276 -17.11 4.40 -4.72
N GLY A 277 -18.24 4.98 -5.15
CA GLY A 277 -18.99 5.91 -4.31
C GLY A 277 -20.13 6.60 -5.03
N PRO A 278 -20.91 7.43 -4.31
CA PRO A 278 -21.98 8.21 -4.91
C PRO A 278 -21.40 9.38 -5.72
N CYS A 279 -21.93 9.65 -6.90
CA CYS A 279 -21.52 10.75 -7.77
C CYS A 279 -22.73 11.47 -8.39
N HIS A 280 -22.49 12.70 -8.83
CA HIS A 280 -23.42 13.50 -9.61
C HIS A 280 -23.00 13.46 -11.08
N PHE A 281 -23.97 13.31 -11.96
CA PHE A 281 -23.78 13.32 -13.41
C PHE A 281 -25.08 13.78 -14.07
N ILE A 282 -25.01 14.07 -15.37
CA ILE A 282 -26.17 14.36 -16.20
C ILE A 282 -26.66 13.03 -16.80
N PRO A 283 -27.92 12.61 -16.60
CA PRO A 283 -28.40 11.31 -17.12
C PRO A 283 -28.26 11.16 -18.64
N SER A 284 -28.46 12.24 -19.40
CA SER A 284 -28.24 12.27 -20.86
C SER A 284 -26.76 12.33 -21.27
N PHE A 285 -25.86 12.52 -20.31
CA PHE A 285 -24.42 12.65 -20.51
C PHE A 285 -23.62 12.10 -19.31
N SER A 286 -23.69 10.79 -19.11
CA SER A 286 -23.10 10.08 -17.96
C SER A 286 -21.58 9.95 -18.01
N CYS A 287 -20.92 10.32 -19.10
CA CYS A 287 -19.46 10.26 -19.16
C CYS A 287 -18.78 11.36 -18.35
N PHE A 288 -19.51 12.39 -17.91
CA PHE A 288 -19.02 13.42 -17.00
C PHE A 288 -19.60 13.21 -15.61
N THR A 289 -18.79 12.66 -14.71
CA THR A 289 -19.15 12.35 -13.32
C THR A 289 -18.40 13.23 -12.35
N VAL A 290 -19.03 13.59 -11.23
CA VAL A 290 -18.49 14.53 -10.25
C VAL A 290 -18.76 14.01 -8.84
N CYS A 291 -17.74 14.00 -7.98
CA CYS A 291 -17.91 13.61 -6.59
C CYS A 291 -18.75 14.65 -5.82
N PRO A 292 -19.38 14.27 -4.68
CA PRO A 292 -20.25 15.18 -3.92
C PRO A 292 -19.57 16.50 -3.53
N ARG A 293 -18.28 16.45 -3.19
CA ARG A 293 -17.52 17.64 -2.84
C ARG A 293 -17.34 18.59 -4.03
N CYS A 294 -16.83 18.08 -5.15
CA CYS A 294 -16.66 18.91 -6.35
C CYS A 294 -17.99 19.41 -6.91
N TYR A 295 -19.08 18.68 -6.68
CA TYR A 295 -20.43 19.13 -7.03
C TYR A 295 -20.80 20.39 -6.23
N VAL A 296 -20.66 20.35 -4.90
CA VAL A 296 -20.93 21.52 -4.03
C VAL A 296 -20.03 22.72 -4.38
N GLU A 297 -18.76 22.47 -4.68
CA GLU A 297 -17.80 23.54 -4.98
C GLU A 297 -17.96 24.15 -6.40
N THR A 298 -18.40 23.36 -7.38
CA THR A 298 -18.30 23.74 -8.81
C THR A 298 -19.67 23.86 -9.48
N ILE A 299 -20.62 22.99 -9.16
CA ILE A 299 -21.91 22.89 -9.88
C ILE A 299 -23.04 23.53 -9.07
N ALA A 300 -23.12 23.21 -7.77
CA ALA A 300 -24.16 23.71 -6.88
C ALA A 300 -24.36 25.25 -6.92
N PRO A 301 -23.29 26.08 -7.01
CA PRO A 301 -23.44 27.54 -7.07
C PRO A 301 -24.21 28.04 -8.31
N PHE A 302 -24.30 27.23 -9.37
CA PHE A 302 -24.91 27.59 -10.65
C PHE A 302 -26.28 26.94 -10.89
N LEU A 303 -26.81 26.14 -9.95
CA LEU A 303 -28.07 25.40 -10.14
C LEU A 303 -29.27 26.31 -10.43
N ALA A 304 -29.28 27.52 -9.86
CA ALA A 304 -30.36 28.49 -10.06
C ALA A 304 -30.18 29.32 -11.35
N SER A 305 -28.96 29.39 -11.91
CA SER A 305 -28.62 30.33 -12.99
C SER A 305 -28.24 29.67 -14.31
N SER A 306 -28.00 28.35 -14.36
CA SER A 306 -27.59 27.63 -15.58
C SER A 306 -28.47 26.41 -15.86
N ARG A 307 -28.93 26.27 -17.11
CA ARG A 307 -29.72 25.11 -17.56
C ARG A 307 -28.89 23.84 -17.65
N ILE A 308 -27.57 23.97 -17.80
CA ILE A 308 -26.65 22.82 -17.78
C ILE A 308 -26.46 22.34 -16.34
N ALA A 309 -26.22 23.24 -15.39
CA ALA A 309 -26.03 22.87 -13.99
C ALA A 309 -27.27 22.17 -13.43
N SER A 310 -28.48 22.64 -13.76
CA SER A 310 -29.74 22.04 -13.32
C SER A 310 -30.02 20.64 -13.87
N GLN A 311 -29.29 20.19 -14.91
CA GLN A 311 -29.44 18.84 -15.47
C GLN A 311 -28.67 17.77 -14.69
N PHE A 312 -27.79 18.15 -13.76
CA PHE A 312 -27.14 17.18 -12.89
C PHE A 312 -28.13 16.60 -11.88
N ILE A 313 -28.03 15.29 -11.64
CA ILE A 313 -28.78 14.67 -10.53
C ILE A 313 -28.37 15.32 -9.20
N THR A 314 -29.37 15.79 -8.45
CA THR A 314 -29.15 16.42 -7.14
C THR A 314 -28.92 15.39 -6.04
N THR A 315 -29.59 14.24 -6.13
CA THR A 315 -29.31 13.07 -5.28
C THR A 315 -28.21 12.23 -5.95
N PRO A 316 -27.02 12.09 -5.34
CA PRO A 316 -25.92 11.39 -5.98
C PRO A 316 -26.18 9.88 -6.02
N GLN A 317 -25.80 9.25 -7.13
CA GLN A 317 -26.03 7.83 -7.39
C GLN A 317 -24.71 7.06 -7.51
N ARG A 318 -24.76 5.75 -7.24
CA ARG A 318 -23.60 4.86 -7.38
C ARG A 318 -23.62 4.23 -8.77
N LEU A 319 -22.53 4.41 -9.52
CA LEU A 319 -22.34 3.77 -10.82
C LEU A 319 -21.66 2.41 -10.65
N GLN A 320 -22.08 1.42 -11.46
CA GLN A 320 -21.43 0.12 -11.52
C GLN A 320 -20.02 0.29 -12.13
N GLY A 321 -18.98 -0.20 -11.45
CA GLY A 321 -17.58 -0.03 -11.89
C GLY A 321 -16.87 1.23 -11.38
N GLY A 322 -17.51 2.01 -10.52
CA GLY A 322 -16.94 3.25 -9.97
C GLY A 322 -17.03 4.43 -10.94
N PHE A 323 -16.49 5.57 -10.54
CA PHE A 323 -16.49 6.79 -11.34
C PHE A 323 -15.19 7.57 -11.19
N PHE A 324 -14.91 8.42 -12.16
CA PHE A 324 -13.77 9.33 -12.14
C PHE A 324 -14.29 10.76 -11.99
N CYS A 325 -13.92 11.46 -10.92
CA CYS A 325 -14.41 12.83 -10.73
C CYS A 325 -13.78 13.76 -11.76
N HIS A 326 -14.53 14.25 -12.75
CA HIS A 326 -14.01 15.09 -13.82
C HIS A 326 -13.69 16.52 -13.38
N ALA A 327 -14.47 17.05 -12.43
CA ALA A 327 -14.32 18.41 -11.90
C ALA A 327 -13.21 18.56 -10.84
N PHE A 328 -12.30 17.59 -10.73
CA PHE A 328 -11.16 17.68 -9.80
C PHE A 328 -10.13 18.73 -10.23
N SER A 329 -9.97 18.91 -11.54
CA SER A 329 -8.94 19.71 -12.18
C SER A 329 -9.36 21.18 -12.27
N THR A 330 -8.43 22.10 -12.01
CA THR A 330 -8.72 23.55 -12.04
C THR A 330 -9.17 23.97 -13.44
N ARG A 331 -8.51 23.45 -14.48
CA ARG A 331 -8.89 23.68 -15.87
C ARG A 331 -10.32 23.23 -16.15
N MET A 332 -10.71 22.03 -15.71
CA MET A 332 -12.06 21.52 -15.95
C MET A 332 -13.11 22.31 -15.18
N ARG A 333 -12.82 22.77 -13.95
CA ARG A 333 -13.72 23.67 -13.22
C ARG A 333 -13.94 24.99 -13.95
N ASN A 334 -12.89 25.55 -14.56
CA ASN A 334 -13.02 26.77 -15.37
C ASN A 334 -13.86 26.50 -16.64
N ILE A 335 -13.65 25.38 -17.32
CA ILE A 335 -14.49 24.96 -18.46
C ILE A 335 -15.97 24.81 -18.04
N CYS A 336 -16.23 24.23 -16.86
CA CYS A 336 -17.58 24.15 -16.31
C CYS A 336 -18.16 25.55 -16.04
N LYS A 337 -17.41 26.44 -15.40
CA LYS A 337 -17.85 27.82 -15.10
C LYS A 337 -18.18 28.58 -16.39
N ASP A 338 -17.28 28.54 -17.37
CA ASP A 338 -17.48 29.19 -18.68
C ASP A 338 -18.75 28.64 -19.35
N ALA A 339 -18.91 27.31 -19.36
CA ALA A 339 -20.09 26.67 -19.93
C ALA A 339 -21.38 27.02 -19.19
N PHE A 340 -21.35 27.16 -17.86
CA PHE A 340 -22.53 27.56 -17.09
C PHE A 340 -22.91 29.02 -17.29
N GLN A 341 -21.93 29.89 -17.59
CA GLN A 341 -22.16 31.30 -17.89
C GLN A 341 -22.67 31.52 -19.33
N THR A 342 -22.14 30.80 -20.31
CA THR A 342 -22.57 30.90 -21.72
C THR A 342 -23.75 30.00 -22.05
N ASP A 343 -24.06 29.03 -21.18
CA ASP A 343 -25.08 28.01 -21.33
C ASP A 343 -24.95 27.17 -22.62
N ASP A 344 -23.71 27.01 -23.12
CA ASP A 344 -23.37 26.21 -24.30
C ASP A 344 -23.05 24.75 -23.92
N PHE A 345 -24.10 23.91 -23.92
CA PHE A 345 -23.96 22.49 -23.59
C PHE A 345 -23.14 21.72 -24.64
N THR A 346 -23.18 22.15 -25.90
CA THR A 346 -22.49 21.46 -27.01
C THR A 346 -20.98 21.60 -26.86
N ALA A 347 -20.50 22.81 -26.61
CA ALA A 347 -19.08 23.06 -26.36
C ALA A 347 -18.59 22.35 -25.09
N PHE A 348 -19.39 22.34 -24.01
CA PHE A 348 -19.07 21.60 -22.79
C PHE A 348 -18.93 20.09 -23.05
N LYS A 349 -19.93 19.49 -23.71
CA LYS A 349 -19.94 18.07 -24.05
C LYS A 349 -18.73 17.68 -24.88
N GLN A 350 -18.38 18.50 -25.89
CA GLN A 350 -17.22 18.26 -26.74
C GLN A 350 -15.91 18.29 -25.94
N LYS A 351 -15.68 19.30 -25.09
CA LYS A 351 -14.48 19.40 -24.26
C LYS A 351 -14.37 18.26 -23.24
N ALA A 352 -15.48 17.85 -22.63
CA ALA A 352 -15.52 16.73 -21.70
C ALA A 352 -15.19 15.39 -22.39
N LEU A 353 -15.75 15.14 -23.57
CA LEU A 353 -15.46 13.94 -24.37
C LEU A 353 -14.01 13.89 -24.85
N GLN A 354 -13.46 15.03 -25.32
CA GLN A 354 -12.06 15.12 -25.74
C GLN A 354 -11.11 14.77 -24.61
N ARG A 355 -11.37 15.29 -23.39
CA ARG A 355 -10.57 14.96 -22.22
C ARG A 355 -10.67 13.50 -21.83
N GLU A 356 -11.87 12.92 -21.86
CA GLU A 356 -12.07 11.51 -21.51
C GLU A 356 -11.39 10.57 -22.52
N ALA A 357 -11.46 10.90 -23.82
CA ALA A 357 -10.73 10.18 -24.86
C ALA A 357 -9.21 10.26 -24.64
N LYS A 358 -8.69 11.47 -24.34
CA LYS A 358 -7.27 11.66 -24.05
C LYS A 358 -6.83 10.91 -22.78
N ARG A 359 -7.65 10.91 -21.73
CA ARG A 359 -7.38 10.16 -20.50
C ARG A 359 -7.20 8.68 -20.79
N LYS A 360 -8.12 8.07 -21.53
CA LYS A 360 -8.04 6.65 -21.91
C LYS A 360 -6.76 6.34 -22.71
N GLU A 361 -6.41 7.20 -23.66
CA GLU A 361 -5.17 7.10 -24.43
C GLU A 361 -3.93 7.15 -23.53
N VAL A 362 -3.86 8.13 -22.61
CA VAL A 362 -2.74 8.32 -21.68
C VAL A 362 -2.61 7.14 -20.72
N VAL A 363 -3.71 6.71 -20.10
CA VAL A 363 -3.72 5.57 -19.17
C VAL A 363 -3.21 4.31 -19.87
N SER A 364 -3.71 4.01 -21.07
CA SER A 364 -3.27 2.85 -21.85
C SER A 364 -1.77 2.92 -22.20
N LYS A 365 -1.27 4.09 -22.63
CA LYS A 365 0.15 4.30 -22.93
C LYS A 365 1.03 4.13 -21.70
N LEU A 366 0.63 4.67 -20.55
CA LEU A 366 1.38 4.54 -19.30
C LEU A 366 1.45 3.09 -18.82
N GLU A 367 0.37 2.32 -18.94
CA GLU A 367 0.35 0.90 -18.58
C GLU A 367 1.29 0.07 -19.48
N ALA A 368 1.27 0.31 -20.79
CA ALA A 368 2.16 -0.33 -21.74
C ALA A 368 3.64 -0.03 -21.42
N LEU A 369 3.99 1.24 -21.19
CA LEU A 369 5.37 1.65 -20.88
C LEU A 369 5.87 1.09 -19.54
N LYS A 370 5.02 1.06 -18.51
CA LYS A 370 5.35 0.43 -17.22
C LYS A 370 5.68 -1.05 -17.40
N THR A 371 4.90 -1.74 -18.23
CA THR A 371 5.14 -3.16 -18.55
C THR A 371 6.45 -3.33 -19.31
N THR A 372 6.72 -2.49 -20.31
CA THR A 372 8.00 -2.50 -21.04
C THR A 372 9.18 -2.27 -20.11
N TYR A 373 9.11 -1.28 -19.22
CA TYR A 373 10.15 -1.01 -18.22
C TYR A 373 10.44 -2.24 -17.34
N GLN A 374 9.40 -2.87 -16.79
CA GLN A 374 9.54 -4.05 -15.95
C GLN A 374 10.19 -5.23 -16.69
N LEU A 375 9.74 -5.50 -17.91
CA LEU A 375 10.29 -6.58 -18.75
C LEU A 375 11.77 -6.34 -19.07
N GLN A 376 12.14 -5.11 -19.43
CA GLN A 376 13.52 -4.76 -19.76
C GLN A 376 14.45 -4.84 -18.54
N MET A 377 13.97 -4.45 -17.35
CA MET A 377 14.72 -4.62 -16.10
C MET A 377 14.94 -6.10 -15.76
N GLN A 378 13.93 -6.96 -15.95
CA GLN A 378 14.08 -8.40 -15.78
C GLN A 378 15.07 -9.02 -16.77
N GLN A 379 15.03 -8.61 -18.05
CA GLN A 379 16.00 -9.06 -19.05
C GLN A 379 17.43 -8.62 -18.70
N LYS A 380 17.62 -7.38 -18.24
CA LYS A 380 18.91 -6.90 -17.75
C LYS A 380 19.46 -7.80 -16.64
N ASP A 381 18.64 -8.10 -15.63
CA ASP A 381 19.04 -8.94 -14.50
C ASP A 381 19.39 -10.37 -14.95
N PHE A 382 18.58 -10.95 -15.84
CA PHE A 382 18.82 -12.26 -16.42
C PHE A 382 20.17 -12.34 -17.15
N TYR A 383 20.44 -11.38 -18.05
CA TYR A 383 21.69 -11.33 -18.81
C TYR A 383 22.91 -11.08 -17.92
N MET A 384 22.77 -10.22 -16.92
CA MET A 384 23.83 -9.96 -15.94
C MET A 384 24.18 -11.19 -15.10
N GLN A 385 23.16 -11.93 -14.64
CA GLN A 385 23.36 -13.17 -13.90
C GLN A 385 24.00 -14.26 -14.76
N SER A 386 23.55 -14.39 -16.02
CA SER A 386 24.11 -15.34 -16.98
C SER A 386 25.56 -15.01 -17.32
N ALA A 387 25.90 -13.73 -17.50
CA ALA A 387 27.29 -13.30 -17.71
C ALA A 387 28.19 -13.69 -16.53
N GLY A 388 27.70 -13.53 -15.29
CA GLY A 388 28.42 -13.95 -14.08
C GLY A 388 28.59 -15.48 -13.97
N LEU A 389 27.59 -16.26 -14.37
CA LEU A 389 27.69 -17.73 -14.41
C LEU A 389 28.76 -18.20 -15.41
N GLU A 390 28.82 -17.62 -16.61
CA GLU A 390 29.87 -17.92 -17.59
C GLU A 390 31.26 -17.59 -17.03
N GLN A 391 31.41 -16.45 -16.35
CA GLN A 391 32.69 -16.07 -15.71
C GLN A 391 33.12 -17.08 -14.63
N MET A 392 32.19 -17.54 -13.80
CA MET A 392 32.46 -18.56 -12.77
C MET A 392 32.84 -19.91 -13.38
N GLN A 393 32.16 -20.33 -14.46
CA GLN A 393 32.52 -21.56 -15.18
C GLN A 393 33.95 -21.49 -15.74
N HIS A 394 34.32 -20.36 -16.36
CA HIS A 394 35.69 -20.15 -16.82
C HIS A 394 36.71 -20.16 -15.67
N ALA A 395 36.40 -19.51 -14.55
CA ALA A 395 37.27 -19.52 -13.37
C ALA A 395 37.45 -20.94 -12.79
N ALA A 396 36.40 -21.76 -12.77
CA ALA A 396 36.45 -23.14 -12.31
C ALA A 396 37.33 -24.05 -13.21
N VAL A 397 37.25 -23.87 -14.53
CA VAL A 397 38.13 -24.58 -15.49
C VAL A 397 39.60 -24.19 -15.31
N MET A 398 39.87 -22.91 -15.03
CA MET A 398 41.23 -22.44 -14.74
C MET A 398 41.79 -23.04 -13.44
N ALA A 399 40.97 -23.13 -12.39
CA ALA A 399 41.37 -23.71 -11.12
C ALA A 399 41.65 -25.22 -11.20
N SER A 400 40.87 -25.97 -11.99
CA SER A 400 41.06 -27.43 -12.16
C SER A 400 42.26 -27.80 -13.02
N SER A 401 42.69 -26.91 -13.92
CA SER A 401 43.86 -27.10 -14.79
C SER A 401 45.21 -26.99 -14.05
N GLY A 402 45.22 -26.44 -12.83
CA GLY A 402 46.42 -26.21 -12.02
C GLY A 402 46.83 -27.35 -11.07
N SER A 403 46.05 -28.43 -10.99
CA SER A 403 46.30 -29.54 -10.04
C SER A 403 46.78 -30.81 -10.76
N ARG A 404 48.07 -30.84 -11.13
CA ARG A 404 48.79 -32.07 -11.51
C ARG A 404 50.18 -32.09 -10.89
N LEU A 405 50.25 -32.52 -9.63
CA LEU A 405 51.45 -33.07 -9.02
C LEU A 405 51.06 -34.43 -8.44
N ASP A 406 51.31 -35.48 -9.21
CA ASP A 406 52.02 -36.69 -8.76
C ASP A 406 51.85 -37.83 -9.77
N GLY A 407 52.89 -37.99 -10.60
CA GLY A 407 53.49 -39.29 -10.91
C GLY A 407 52.60 -40.40 -11.48
N GLN A 408 51.99 -40.22 -12.65
CA GLN A 408 51.69 -41.34 -13.56
C GLN A 408 51.64 -40.86 -15.01
N GLY A 409 52.11 -41.73 -15.93
CA GLY A 409 52.61 -41.41 -17.28
C GLY A 409 51.65 -40.69 -18.24
N PRO A 410 52.11 -40.36 -19.46
CA PRO A 410 51.43 -39.43 -20.34
C PRO A 410 50.14 -40.06 -20.87
N ILE A 411 49.01 -39.67 -20.29
CA ILE A 411 47.75 -39.73 -21.03
C ILE A 411 47.88 -38.67 -22.12
N PHE A 412 47.99 -39.11 -23.37
CA PHE A 412 47.85 -38.25 -24.54
C PHE A 412 46.45 -37.63 -24.54
N VAL A 413 46.29 -36.52 -23.82
CA VAL A 413 45.16 -35.62 -24.02
C VAL A 413 45.47 -34.89 -25.31
N ASN A 414 44.64 -35.12 -26.33
CA ASN A 414 44.75 -34.50 -27.65
C ASN A 414 45.08 -33.01 -27.53
N ALA A 415 46.16 -32.57 -28.17
CA ALA A 415 46.63 -31.18 -28.18
C ALA A 415 45.65 -30.18 -28.84
N ASN A 416 44.51 -30.65 -29.38
CA ASN A 416 43.48 -29.82 -30.00
C ASN A 416 42.36 -29.34 -29.06
N THR A 417 42.42 -29.63 -27.76
CA THR A 417 41.51 -29.01 -26.77
C THR A 417 42.31 -28.22 -25.75
N ARG A 418 43.16 -27.28 -26.20
CA ARG A 418 43.28 -26.04 -25.44
C ARG A 418 41.91 -25.39 -25.54
N ASN A 419 41.07 -25.58 -24.53
CA ASN A 419 39.83 -24.83 -24.39
C ASN A 419 40.20 -23.35 -24.39
N GLU A 420 40.12 -22.71 -25.56
CA GLU A 420 40.20 -21.26 -25.67
C GLU A 420 39.09 -20.70 -24.79
N ILE A 421 39.48 -19.90 -23.80
CA ILE A 421 38.55 -19.22 -22.91
C ILE A 421 37.90 -18.12 -23.73
N HIS A 422 36.77 -18.45 -24.36
CA HIS A 422 36.02 -17.52 -25.18
C HIS A 422 35.16 -16.60 -24.31
N TRP A 423 35.76 -15.50 -23.82
CA TRP A 423 35.04 -14.41 -23.15
C TRP A 423 33.95 -13.74 -24.01
N GLN A 424 33.90 -14.06 -25.31
CA GLN A 424 32.90 -13.54 -26.26
C GLN A 424 31.48 -13.72 -25.74
N ARG A 425 31.13 -14.91 -25.22
CA ARG A 425 29.78 -15.17 -24.71
C ARG A 425 29.43 -14.33 -23.48
N SER A 426 30.36 -14.18 -22.54
CA SER A 426 30.16 -13.32 -21.36
C SER A 426 30.02 -11.84 -21.77
N ASN A 427 30.83 -11.38 -22.72
CA ASN A 427 30.76 -10.03 -23.26
C ASN A 427 29.44 -9.79 -24.01
N ASP A 428 28.97 -10.75 -24.80
CA ASP A 428 27.70 -10.66 -25.54
C ASP A 428 26.51 -10.57 -24.58
N LEU A 429 26.52 -11.36 -23.49
CA LEU A 429 25.51 -11.29 -22.44
C LEU A 429 25.55 -9.93 -21.72
N MET A 430 26.75 -9.41 -21.42
CA MET A 430 26.88 -8.10 -20.78
C MET A 430 26.42 -6.96 -21.70
N ASN A 431 26.68 -7.06 -23.01
CA ASN A 431 26.17 -6.14 -24.02
C ASN A 431 24.64 -6.20 -24.11
N GLN A 432 24.04 -7.40 -24.09
CA GLN A 432 22.58 -7.57 -24.05
C GLN A 432 21.96 -6.98 -22.78
N SER A 433 22.61 -7.16 -21.62
CA SER A 433 22.21 -6.50 -20.36
C SER A 433 22.20 -4.98 -20.49
N ASN A 434 23.26 -4.39 -21.07
CA ASN A 434 23.35 -2.95 -21.28
C ASN A 434 22.28 -2.43 -22.25
N GLN A 435 22.00 -3.16 -23.33
CA GLN A 435 20.93 -2.82 -24.26
C GLN A 435 19.56 -2.83 -23.57
N ALA A 436 19.26 -3.86 -22.78
CA ALA A 436 18.01 -3.95 -22.02
C ALA A 436 17.89 -2.79 -21.02
N PHE A 437 18.97 -2.43 -20.32
CA PHE A 437 18.98 -1.26 -19.44
C PHE A 437 18.67 0.05 -20.16
N ILE A 438 19.28 0.29 -21.34
CA ILE A 438 19.00 1.49 -22.15
C ILE A 438 17.52 1.54 -22.54
N GLN A 439 16.94 0.42 -22.98
CA GLN A 439 15.51 0.35 -23.33
C GLN A 439 14.60 0.64 -22.13
N ALA A 440 14.96 0.14 -20.94
CA ALA A 440 14.24 0.47 -19.71
C ALA A 440 14.27 1.97 -19.41
N GLN A 441 15.44 2.62 -19.55
CA GLN A 441 15.57 4.06 -19.31
C GLN A 441 14.75 4.89 -20.31
N LEU A 442 14.70 4.49 -21.59
CA LEU A 442 13.86 5.15 -22.59
C LEU A 442 12.37 5.07 -22.23
N ALA A 443 11.90 3.91 -21.75
CA ALA A 443 10.52 3.76 -21.29
C ALA A 443 10.21 4.68 -20.09
N LEU A 444 11.13 4.79 -19.13
CA LEU A 444 10.98 5.68 -17.97
C LEU A 444 10.95 7.17 -18.36
N GLN A 445 11.77 7.57 -19.33
CA GLN A 445 11.73 8.93 -19.89
C GLN A 445 10.38 9.22 -20.55
N GLN A 446 9.85 8.29 -21.35
CA GLN A 446 8.54 8.45 -21.98
C GLN A 446 7.40 8.55 -20.96
N ILE A 447 7.42 7.74 -19.89
CA ILE A 447 6.47 7.86 -18.77
C ILE A 447 6.49 9.29 -18.22
N THR A 448 7.68 9.81 -17.93
CA THR A 448 7.87 11.15 -17.36
C THR A 448 7.32 12.25 -18.28
N LEU A 449 7.57 12.15 -19.59
CA LEU A 449 7.09 13.12 -20.57
C LEU A 449 5.56 13.11 -20.70
N ILE A 450 4.95 11.93 -20.75
CA ILE A 450 3.50 11.77 -20.86
C ILE A 450 2.80 12.29 -19.61
N THR A 451 3.32 11.99 -18.41
CA THR A 451 2.77 12.50 -17.15
C THR A 451 2.82 14.02 -17.11
N ARG A 452 3.94 14.64 -17.49
CA ARG A 452 4.08 16.10 -17.53
C ARG A 452 3.15 16.76 -18.56
N ASP A 453 3.00 16.15 -19.74
CA ASP A 453 2.08 16.65 -20.78
C ASP A 453 0.63 16.63 -20.28
N TRP A 454 0.23 15.57 -19.57
CA TRP A 454 -1.09 15.48 -18.94
C TRP A 454 -1.30 16.57 -17.89
N GLU A 455 -0.36 16.74 -16.96
CA GLU A 455 -0.42 17.77 -15.91
C GLU A 455 -0.49 19.20 -16.49
N THR A 456 0.25 19.47 -17.57
CA THR A 456 0.34 20.82 -18.14
C THR A 456 -0.88 21.17 -19.01
N ASN A 457 -1.38 20.20 -19.79
CA ASN A 457 -2.37 20.47 -20.83
C ASN A 457 -3.80 20.00 -20.49
N TRP A 458 -3.96 19.10 -19.52
CA TRP A 458 -5.24 18.38 -19.29
C TRP A 458 -5.73 18.36 -17.83
N GLU A 459 -4.90 18.75 -16.87
CA GLU A 459 -5.29 19.05 -15.47
C GLU A 459 -5.52 20.55 -15.26
#